data_AF-A0A353CQ44-F1
#
_entry.id   AF-A0A353CQ44-F1
#
_cell.length_a   1.000
_cell.length_b   1.000
_cell.length_c   1.000
_cell.angle_alpha   90.00
_cell.angle_beta   90.00
_cell.angle_gamma   90.00
#
_symmetry.space_group_name_H-M   'P 1'
#
loop_
_entity.id
_entity.type
_entity.pdbx_description
1 polymer ?
#
loop_
_entity_poly.entity_id
_entity_poly.type
_entity_poly.pdbx_seq_one_letter_code
_entity_poly.pdbx_strand_id
1 'polypeptide(L)'
;MDSYAALVREHPLLSAIVQFAVLGTLGEAAAAWMRERRFFSPFPPRVALLKALGWAALAVCIKYAFAGFTAFVAGLSAKGLLPAQLGLFAFAFAVSLSMNLQFGPFLVIVHRLIDNAIDGRRNWTGIDRALLSLLWFWVPAHTVTFMLPEDFRIGLAAVWSLALGIILGFYGARGAGRKE
;
A
#
# COMPACT_ATOMS: atom_id res chain seq x y z
N MET A 1 23.45 -0.77 -5.39
CA MET A 1 22.26 0.07 -5.15
C MET A 1 22.00 1.04 -6.29
N ASP A 2 23.05 1.46 -7.02
CA ASP A 2 22.94 2.41 -8.13
C ASP A 2 22.12 1.89 -9.32
N SER A 3 22.14 0.58 -9.60
CA SER A 3 21.35 -0.01 -10.69
C SER A 3 19.83 0.04 -10.44
N TYR A 4 19.39 -0.17 -9.20
CA TYR A 4 17.96 -0.05 -8.84
C TYR A 4 17.49 1.40 -8.91
N ALA A 5 18.25 2.31 -8.29
CA ALA A 5 17.89 3.73 -8.30
C ALA A 5 17.89 4.31 -9.73
N ALA A 6 18.82 3.89 -10.59
CA ALA A 6 18.82 4.25 -12.00
C ALA A 6 17.56 3.77 -12.72
N LEU A 7 17.18 2.49 -12.55
CA LEU A 7 15.98 1.92 -13.15
C LEU A 7 14.70 2.64 -12.71
N VAL A 8 14.58 2.97 -11.42
CA VAL A 8 13.41 3.70 -10.89
C VAL A 8 13.32 5.11 -11.47
N ARG A 9 14.45 5.80 -11.63
CA ARG A 9 14.48 7.15 -12.21
C ARG A 9 14.16 7.13 -13.70
N GLU A 10 14.67 6.15 -14.44
CA GLU A 10 14.45 6.01 -15.87
C GLU A 10 13.00 5.59 -16.18
N HIS A 11 12.43 4.72 -15.34
CA HIS A 11 11.07 4.21 -15.52
C HIS A 11 10.24 4.26 -14.22
N PRO A 12 9.83 5.45 -13.75
CA PRO A 12 9.17 5.61 -12.45
C PRO A 12 7.81 4.88 -12.33
N LEU A 13 7.02 4.86 -13.41
CA LEU A 13 5.71 4.20 -13.40
C LEU A 13 5.83 2.71 -13.63
N LEU A 14 6.66 2.27 -14.57
CA LEU A 14 6.86 0.85 -14.84
C LEU A 14 7.46 0.13 -13.64
N SER A 15 8.45 0.74 -12.97
CA SER A 15 9.05 0.18 -11.75
C SER A 15 8.02 0.08 -10.61
N ALA A 16 7.10 1.04 -10.47
CA ALA A 16 5.99 0.95 -9.52
C ALA A 16 5.03 -0.20 -9.87
N ILE A 17 4.61 -0.28 -11.13
CA ILE A 17 3.72 -1.32 -11.66
C ILE A 17 4.27 -2.70 -11.36
N VAL A 18 5.53 -2.96 -11.73
CA VAL A 18 6.15 -4.28 -11.55
C VAL A 18 6.27 -4.63 -10.07
N GLN A 19 6.74 -3.69 -9.23
CA GLN A 19 6.93 -3.95 -7.80
C GLN A 19 5.62 -4.25 -7.09
N PHE A 20 4.56 -3.48 -7.34
CA PHE A 20 3.25 -3.72 -6.72
C PHE A 20 2.56 -4.96 -7.29
N ALA A 21 2.66 -5.22 -8.59
CA ALA A 21 2.10 -6.44 -9.19
C ALA A 21 2.67 -7.70 -8.52
N VAL A 22 3.98 -7.71 -8.24
CA VAL A 22 4.65 -8.83 -7.57
C VAL A 22 4.36 -8.82 -6.07
N LEU A 23 4.74 -7.77 -5.36
CA LEU A 23 4.71 -7.75 -3.89
C LEU A 23 3.29 -7.63 -3.32
N GLY A 24 2.38 -6.96 -4.01
CA GLY A 24 0.96 -6.91 -3.64
C GLY A 24 0.30 -8.29 -3.73
N THR A 25 0.47 -8.97 -4.86
CA THR A 25 -0.03 -10.33 -5.07
C THR A 25 0.59 -11.32 -4.09
N LEU A 26 1.90 -11.21 -3.84
CA LEU A 26 2.59 -12.01 -2.82
C LEU A 26 2.07 -11.70 -1.41
N GLY A 27 1.74 -10.45 -1.09
CA GLY A 27 1.14 -10.06 0.17
C GLY A 27 -0.20 -10.75 0.42
N GLU A 28 -1.06 -10.81 -0.60
CA GLU A 28 -2.31 -11.56 -0.52
C GLU A 28 -2.09 -13.06 -0.37
N ALA A 29 -1.13 -13.63 -1.11
CA ALA A 29 -0.79 -15.04 -0.99
C ALA A 29 -0.24 -15.37 0.41
N ALA A 30 0.64 -14.51 0.93
CA ALA A 30 1.19 -14.62 2.27
C ALA A 30 0.08 -14.57 3.34
N ALA A 31 -0.90 -13.67 3.20
CA ALA A 31 -2.04 -13.63 4.11
C ALA A 31 -2.79 -14.97 4.16
N ALA A 32 -2.98 -15.63 3.00
CA ALA A 32 -3.60 -16.95 2.92
C ALA A 32 -2.73 -18.05 3.56
N TRP A 33 -1.42 -18.06 3.28
CA TRP A 33 -0.48 -19.01 3.88
C TRP A 33 -0.44 -18.90 5.40
N MET A 34 -0.42 -17.67 5.93
CA MET A 34 -0.41 -17.44 7.36
C MET A 34 -1.71 -17.90 8.03
N ARG A 35 -2.85 -17.72 7.37
CA ARG A 35 -4.16 -18.17 7.87
C ARG A 35 -4.27 -19.69 7.92
N GLU A 36 -3.81 -20.38 6.88
CA GLU A 36 -3.88 -21.85 6.79
C GLU A 36 -2.68 -22.58 7.38
N ARG A 37 -1.63 -21.84 7.78
CA ARG A 37 -0.35 -22.37 8.29
C ARG A 37 0.31 -23.38 7.35
N ARG A 38 0.12 -23.21 6.04
CA ARG A 38 0.67 -24.08 4.99
C ARG A 38 0.94 -23.27 3.72
N PHE A 39 1.97 -23.66 2.98
CA PHE A 39 2.24 -23.13 1.65
C PHE A 39 1.43 -23.88 0.59
N PHE A 40 0.66 -23.15 -0.21
CA PHE A 40 -0.16 -23.66 -1.30
C PHE A 40 -0.38 -22.55 -2.34
N SER A 41 -0.93 -22.84 -3.52
CA SER A 41 -1.36 -21.77 -4.43
C SER A 41 -2.74 -21.26 -4.00
N PRO A 42 -2.86 -20.05 -3.43
CA PRO A 42 -4.13 -19.58 -2.88
C PRO A 42 -5.12 -19.17 -3.96
N PHE A 43 -4.63 -18.94 -5.18
CA PHE A 43 -5.43 -18.50 -6.31
C PHE A 43 -5.20 -19.42 -7.52
N PRO A 44 -6.24 -19.69 -8.32
CA PRO A 44 -6.07 -20.21 -9.66
C PRO A 44 -5.23 -19.25 -10.53
N PRO A 45 -4.48 -19.73 -11.54
CA PRO A 45 -3.57 -18.89 -12.34
C PRO A 45 -4.23 -17.64 -12.94
N ARG A 46 -5.45 -17.77 -13.46
CA ARG A 46 -6.22 -16.64 -14.01
C ARG A 46 -6.51 -15.57 -12.95
N VAL A 47 -6.90 -15.98 -11.76
CA VAL A 47 -7.23 -15.05 -10.65
C VAL A 47 -5.96 -14.39 -10.13
N ALA A 48 -4.86 -15.14 -10.00
CA ALA A 48 -3.56 -14.58 -9.64
C ALA A 48 -3.10 -13.50 -10.63
N LEU A 49 -3.25 -13.74 -11.94
CA LEU A 49 -2.93 -12.76 -12.97
C LEU A 49 -3.82 -11.51 -12.86
N LEU A 50 -5.12 -11.67 -12.71
CA LEU A 50 -6.04 -10.54 -12.57
C LEU A 50 -5.74 -9.71 -11.31
N LYS A 51 -5.38 -10.35 -10.20
CA LYS A 51 -4.95 -9.66 -8.98
C LYS A 51 -3.65 -8.89 -9.18
N ALA A 52 -2.67 -9.48 -9.86
CA ALA A 52 -1.43 -8.79 -10.21
C ALA A 52 -1.69 -7.55 -11.09
N LEU A 53 -2.62 -7.64 -12.05
CA LEU A 53 -3.06 -6.50 -12.85
C LEU A 53 -3.82 -5.45 -12.04
N GLY A 54 -4.64 -5.87 -11.07
CA GLY A 54 -5.29 -4.98 -10.12
C GLY A 54 -4.28 -4.17 -9.30
N TRP A 55 -3.26 -4.84 -8.76
CA TRP A 55 -2.15 -4.19 -8.06
C TRP A 55 -1.33 -3.27 -8.96
N ALA A 56 -1.04 -3.68 -10.19
CA ALA A 56 -0.37 -2.84 -11.19
C ALA A 56 -1.14 -1.53 -11.43
N ALA A 57 -2.46 -1.60 -11.59
CA ALA A 57 -3.30 -0.41 -11.79
C ALA A 57 -3.28 0.50 -10.56
N LEU A 58 -3.40 -0.06 -9.36
CA LEU A 58 -3.32 0.70 -8.10
C LEU A 58 -1.95 1.36 -7.93
N ALA A 59 -0.86 0.72 -8.38
CA ALA A 59 0.50 1.24 -8.29
C ALA A 59 0.66 2.61 -8.96
N VAL A 60 0.01 2.80 -10.11
CA VAL A 60 0.03 4.08 -10.84
C VAL A 60 -0.63 5.18 -10.00
N CYS A 61 -1.81 4.90 -9.45
CA CYS A 61 -2.52 5.83 -8.58
C CYS A 61 -1.71 6.16 -7.32
N ILE A 62 -1.05 5.16 -6.72
CA ILE A 62 -0.19 5.34 -5.54
C ILE A 62 1.02 6.22 -5.88
N LYS A 63 1.70 6.01 -7.03
CA LYS A 63 2.83 6.86 -7.45
C LYS A 63 2.39 8.31 -7.64
N TYR A 64 1.23 8.54 -8.25
CA TYR A 64 0.68 9.88 -8.39
C TYR A 64 0.30 10.50 -7.05
N ALA A 65 -0.29 9.73 -6.13
CA ALA A 65 -0.58 10.21 -4.78
C ALA A 65 0.72 10.58 -4.03
N PHE A 66 1.79 9.79 -4.15
CA PHE A 66 3.06 10.08 -3.49
C PHE A 66 3.64 11.43 -3.96
N ALA A 67 3.68 11.66 -5.27
CA ALA A 67 4.13 12.93 -5.83
C ALA A 67 3.18 14.08 -5.47
N GLY A 68 1.87 13.88 -5.66
CA GLY A 68 0.84 14.88 -5.44
C GLY A 68 0.74 15.35 -3.99
N PHE A 69 0.75 14.44 -3.02
CA PHE A 69 0.67 14.82 -1.60
C PHE A 69 1.98 15.38 -1.06
N THR A 70 3.14 15.00 -1.63
CA THR A 70 4.41 15.68 -1.35
C THR A 70 4.33 17.15 -1.78
N ALA A 71 3.85 17.41 -3.00
CA ALA A 71 3.67 18.76 -3.52
C ALA A 71 2.58 19.53 -2.76
N PHE A 72 1.50 18.87 -2.34
CA PHE A 72 0.44 19.46 -1.52
C PHE A 72 0.98 20.03 -0.21
N VAL A 73 1.72 19.24 0.58
CA VAL A 73 2.30 19.69 1.85
C VAL A 73 3.37 20.77 1.65
N ALA A 74 4.21 20.63 0.62
CA ALA A 74 5.18 21.67 0.25
C ALA A 74 4.47 22.99 -0.12
N GLY A 75 3.38 22.93 -0.88
CA GLY A 75 2.57 24.08 -1.27
C GLY A 75 1.87 24.75 -0.09
N LEU A 76 1.35 23.98 0.87
CA LEU A 76 0.80 24.53 2.12
C LEU A 76 1.87 25.25 2.95
N SER A 77 3.07 24.67 3.03
CA SER A 77 4.21 25.27 3.73
C SER A 77 4.65 26.59 3.07
N ALA A 78 4.74 26.60 1.73
CA ALA A 78 5.08 27.80 0.96
C ALA A 78 4.08 28.94 1.11
N LYS A 79 2.80 28.62 1.37
CA LYS A 79 1.74 29.60 1.63
C LYS A 79 1.65 30.04 3.10
N GLY A 80 2.53 29.56 3.98
CA GLY A 80 2.49 29.85 5.42
C GLY A 80 1.30 29.20 6.15
N LEU A 81 0.64 28.21 5.53
CA LEU A 81 -0.45 27.43 6.14
C LEU A 81 0.06 26.27 7.00
N LEU A 82 1.35 25.96 6.90
CA LEU A 82 2.10 25.09 7.81
C LEU A 82 3.30 25.86 8.35
N PRO A 83 3.91 25.43 9.47
CA PRO A 83 5.14 26.03 9.98
C PRO A 83 6.19 26.20 8.88
N ALA A 84 6.82 27.38 8.83
CA ALA A 84 7.69 27.79 7.72
C ALA A 84 8.86 26.82 7.44
N GLN A 85 9.29 26.08 8.46
CA GLN A 85 10.39 25.12 8.38
C GLN A 85 9.96 23.81 9.03
N LEU A 86 9.39 22.90 8.25
CA LEU A 86 9.16 21.54 8.67
C LEU A 86 10.47 20.75 8.60
N GLY A 87 10.90 20.18 9.71
CA GLY A 87 11.96 19.17 9.70
C GLY A 87 11.53 17.92 8.93
N LEU A 88 12.50 17.07 8.55
CA LEU A 88 12.27 15.87 7.74
C LEU A 88 11.11 15.01 8.26
N PHE A 89 11.10 14.71 9.56
CA PHE A 89 10.06 13.90 10.18
C PHE A 89 8.68 14.57 10.11
N ALA A 90 8.59 15.86 10.47
CA ALA A 90 7.32 16.59 10.48
C ALA A 90 6.73 16.72 9.07
N PHE A 91 7.58 16.95 8.06
CA PHE A 91 7.17 16.97 6.66
C PHE A 91 6.66 15.59 6.21
N ALA A 92 7.43 14.53 6.47
CA ALA A 92 7.06 13.16 6.11
C ALA A 92 5.77 12.69 6.82
N PHE A 93 5.59 13.06 8.08
CA PHE A 93 4.35 12.82 8.83
C PHE A 93 3.17 13.57 8.22
N ALA A 94 3.32 14.85 7.88
CA ALA A 94 2.25 15.63 7.26
C ALA A 94 1.84 15.07 5.89
N VAL A 95 2.80 14.66 5.05
CA VAL A 95 2.52 14.01 3.76
C VAL A 95 1.78 12.69 3.99
N SER A 96 2.30 11.86 4.88
CA SER A 96 1.69 10.57 5.22
C SER A 96 0.25 10.74 5.74
N LEU A 97 0.04 11.63 6.71
CA LEU A 97 -1.25 11.86 7.33
C LEU A 97 -2.27 12.39 6.31
N SER A 98 -1.91 13.42 5.55
CA SER A 98 -2.80 14.01 4.54
C SER A 98 -3.17 13.00 3.45
N MET A 99 -2.20 12.25 2.94
CA MET A 99 -2.42 11.23 1.92
C MET A 99 -3.31 10.09 2.44
N ASN A 100 -3.00 9.54 3.62
CA ASN A 100 -3.74 8.40 4.15
C ASN A 100 -5.17 8.76 4.59
N LEU A 101 -5.43 10.00 5.02
CA LEU A 101 -6.78 10.42 5.39
C LEU A 101 -7.66 10.79 4.19
N GLN A 102 -7.07 11.29 3.10
CA GLN A 102 -7.82 11.74 1.92
C GLN A 102 -7.84 10.69 0.81
N PHE A 103 -6.66 10.24 0.37
CA PHE A 103 -6.52 9.25 -0.70
C PHE A 103 -6.64 7.81 -0.21
N GLY A 104 -6.23 7.53 1.03
CA GLY A 104 -6.33 6.20 1.64
C GLY A 104 -7.72 5.57 1.57
N PRO A 105 -8.81 6.26 1.99
CA PRO A 105 -10.16 5.70 1.93
C PRO A 105 -10.60 5.40 0.49
N PHE A 106 -10.28 6.30 -0.44
CA PHE A 106 -10.52 6.09 -1.87
C PHE A 106 -9.81 4.83 -2.37
N LEU A 107 -8.52 4.69 -2.07
CA LEU A 107 -7.72 3.54 -2.49
C LEU A 107 -8.28 2.23 -1.92
N VAL A 108 -8.64 2.20 -0.64
CA VAL A 108 -9.23 1.02 0.02
C VAL A 108 -10.54 0.61 -0.64
N ILE A 109 -11.41 1.57 -0.95
CA ILE A 109 -12.69 1.30 -1.61
C ILE A 109 -12.47 0.80 -3.05
N VAL A 110 -11.62 1.48 -3.83
CA VAL A 110 -11.33 1.08 -5.22
C VAL A 110 -10.70 -0.31 -5.26
N HIS A 111 -9.73 -0.58 -4.40
CA HIS A 111 -9.14 -1.91 -4.29
C HIS A 111 -10.20 -2.97 -3.99
N ARG A 112 -11.14 -2.67 -3.07
CA ARG A 112 -12.23 -3.61 -2.78
C ARG A 112 -13.19 -3.81 -3.95
N LEU A 113 -13.46 -2.78 -4.74
CA LEU A 113 -14.29 -2.89 -5.94
C LEU A 113 -13.59 -3.76 -7.00
N ILE A 114 -12.29 -3.58 -7.20
CA ILE A 114 -11.47 -4.41 -8.09
C ILE A 114 -11.51 -5.87 -7.62
N ASP A 115 -11.27 -6.14 -6.34
CA ASP A 115 -11.33 -7.49 -5.77
C ASP A 115 -12.69 -8.15 -5.98
N ASN A 116 -13.78 -7.43 -5.71
CA ASN A 116 -15.13 -7.95 -5.91
C ASN A 116 -15.42 -8.29 -7.38
N ALA A 117 -14.88 -7.49 -8.33
CA ALA A 117 -15.01 -7.75 -9.76
C ALA A 117 -14.20 -8.99 -10.18
N ILE A 118 -12.99 -9.17 -9.64
CA ILE A 118 -12.15 -10.35 -9.90
C ILE A 118 -12.78 -11.61 -9.31
N ASP A 119 -13.28 -11.53 -8.08
CA ASP A 119 -13.88 -12.66 -7.36
C ASP A 119 -15.30 -12.99 -7.84
N GLY A 120 -15.93 -12.11 -8.62
CA GLY A 120 -17.31 -12.26 -9.10
C GLY A 120 -18.37 -12.23 -8.00
N ARG A 121 -18.06 -11.66 -6.83
CA ARG A 121 -18.97 -11.58 -5.68
C ARG A 121 -18.81 -10.27 -4.93
N ARG A 122 -19.90 -9.77 -4.34
CA ARG A 122 -19.88 -8.57 -3.52
C ARG A 122 -19.52 -8.90 -2.08
N ASN A 123 -18.28 -8.60 -1.66
CA ASN A 123 -17.81 -8.79 -0.30
C ASN A 123 -17.33 -7.47 0.31
N TRP A 124 -18.01 -6.97 1.35
CA TRP A 124 -17.61 -5.76 2.09
C TRP A 124 -17.16 -6.04 3.51
N THR A 125 -17.08 -7.32 3.89
CA THR A 125 -16.65 -7.72 5.23
C THR A 125 -15.22 -7.23 5.49
N GLY A 126 -15.02 -6.63 6.66
CA GLY A 126 -13.73 -6.12 7.13
C GLY A 126 -13.30 -4.78 6.52
N ILE A 127 -14.19 -4.06 5.82
CA ILE A 127 -13.88 -2.73 5.28
C ILE A 127 -13.58 -1.71 6.39
N ASP A 128 -14.26 -1.83 7.53
CA ASP A 128 -14.00 -1.08 8.76
C ASP A 128 -12.55 -1.23 9.21
N ARG A 129 -12.04 -2.47 9.27
CA ARG A 129 -10.67 -2.77 9.67
C ARG A 129 -9.66 -2.31 8.62
N ALA A 130 -10.01 -2.42 7.34
CA ALA A 130 -9.19 -1.91 6.24
C ALA A 130 -9.04 -0.38 6.33
N LEU A 131 -10.12 0.35 6.60
CA LEU A 131 -10.08 1.79 6.82
C LEU A 131 -9.30 2.15 8.09
N LEU A 132 -9.50 1.43 9.19
CA LEU A 132 -8.72 1.64 10.42
C LEU A 132 -7.21 1.40 10.21
N SER A 133 -6.83 0.48 9.32
CA SER A 133 -5.41 0.25 8.97
C SER A 133 -4.73 1.48 8.38
N LEU A 134 -5.47 2.40 7.78
CA LEU A 134 -4.92 3.66 7.30
C LEU A 134 -4.28 4.46 8.44
N LEU A 135 -4.89 4.43 9.63
CA LEU A 135 -4.43 5.16 10.80
C LEU A 135 -3.27 4.43 11.50
N TRP A 136 -3.48 3.18 11.90
CA TRP A 136 -2.52 2.50 12.79
C TRP A 136 -1.34 1.87 12.05
N PHE A 137 -1.48 1.55 10.76
CA PHE A 137 -0.43 0.92 9.97
C PHE A 137 0.13 1.88 8.92
N TRP A 138 -0.73 2.39 8.03
CA TRP A 138 -0.25 3.11 6.85
C TRP A 138 0.26 4.53 7.15
N VAL A 139 -0.29 5.25 8.14
CA VAL A 139 0.28 6.54 8.55
C VAL A 139 1.72 6.34 9.06
N PRO A 140 2.00 5.48 10.05
CA PRO A 140 3.38 5.23 10.48
C PRO A 140 4.28 4.70 9.35
N ALA A 141 3.82 3.71 8.59
CA ALA A 141 4.61 3.11 7.51
C ALA A 141 4.98 4.12 6.41
N HIS A 142 4.01 4.92 5.97
CA HIS A 142 4.27 5.96 4.97
C HIS A 142 5.08 7.13 5.53
N THR A 143 5.02 7.44 6.82
CA THR A 143 5.92 8.43 7.42
C THR A 143 7.37 7.99 7.27
N VAL A 144 7.69 6.73 7.59
CA VAL A 144 9.04 6.17 7.36
C VAL A 144 9.38 6.20 5.86
N THR A 145 8.43 5.85 5.00
CA THR A 145 8.63 5.90 3.55
C THR A 145 8.97 7.30 3.05
N PHE A 146 8.27 8.35 3.49
CA PHE A 146 8.53 9.72 3.04
C PHE A 146 9.80 10.34 3.63
N MET A 147 10.39 9.73 4.67
CA MET A 147 11.72 10.10 5.15
C MET A 147 12.84 9.60 4.21
N LEU A 148 12.56 8.64 3.32
CA LEU A 148 13.54 8.15 2.36
C LEU A 148 13.66 9.06 1.12
N PRO A 149 14.79 8.97 0.38
CA PRO A 149 14.92 9.54 -0.95
C PRO A 149 13.84 9.02 -1.89
N GLU A 150 13.41 9.85 -2.86
CA GLU A 150 12.25 9.57 -3.71
C GLU A 150 12.30 8.20 -4.39
N ASP A 151 13.48 7.80 -4.86
CA ASP A 151 13.70 6.56 -5.62
C ASP A 151 13.39 5.28 -4.81
N PHE A 152 13.42 5.37 -3.48
CA PHE A 152 13.17 4.23 -2.59
C PHE A 152 11.75 4.19 -2.04
N ARG A 153 10.99 5.29 -2.16
CA ARG A 153 9.67 5.41 -1.52
C ARG A 153 8.69 4.35 -2.01
N ILE A 154 8.63 4.17 -3.34
CA ILE A 154 7.71 3.22 -3.97
C ILE A 154 8.08 1.78 -3.65
N GLY A 155 9.37 1.45 -3.68
CA GLY A 155 9.83 0.11 -3.35
C GLY A 155 9.52 -0.25 -1.90
N LEU A 156 9.77 0.66 -0.96
CA LEU A 156 9.39 0.42 0.43
C LEU A 156 7.87 0.32 0.60
N ALA A 157 7.08 1.13 -0.10
CA ALA A 157 5.62 1.03 -0.06
C ALA A 157 5.11 -0.35 -0.55
N ALA A 158 5.71 -0.90 -1.61
CA ALA A 158 5.39 -2.24 -2.09
C ALA A 158 5.77 -3.33 -1.06
N VAL A 159 6.89 -3.15 -0.34
CA VAL A 159 7.27 -4.02 0.78
C VAL A 159 6.27 -3.93 1.93
N TRP A 160 5.75 -2.74 2.24
CA TRP A 160 4.70 -2.59 3.25
C TRP A 160 3.41 -3.33 2.90
N SER A 161 3.05 -3.43 1.63
CA SER A 161 1.91 -4.25 1.19
C SER A 161 2.08 -5.74 1.52
N LEU A 162 3.27 -6.29 1.29
CA LEU A 162 3.61 -7.67 1.69
C LEU A 162 3.58 -7.83 3.22
N ALA A 163 4.20 -6.89 3.94
CA ALA A 163 4.24 -6.91 5.41
C ALA A 163 2.83 -6.89 6.02
N LEU A 164 1.93 -6.04 5.50
CA LEU A 164 0.54 -5.99 5.94
C LEU A 164 -0.19 -7.31 5.68
N GLY A 165 0.03 -7.92 4.51
CA GLY A 165 -0.52 -9.23 4.16
C GLY A 165 -0.14 -10.30 5.20
N ILE A 166 1.14 -10.36 5.57
CA ILE A 166 1.65 -11.26 6.60
C ILE A 166 0.97 -10.98 7.95
N ILE A 167 0.96 -9.72 8.40
CA ILE A 167 0.37 -9.30 9.69
C ILE A 167 -1.10 -9.70 9.78
N LEU A 168 -1.90 -9.37 8.76
CA LEU A 168 -3.33 -9.67 8.74
C LEU A 168 -3.60 -11.17 8.69
N GLY A 169 -2.78 -11.93 7.97
CA GLY A 169 -2.85 -13.39 7.95
C GLY A 169 -2.60 -14.01 9.33
N PHE A 170 -1.61 -13.52 10.08
CA PHE A 170 -1.34 -13.96 11.45
C PHE A 170 -2.51 -13.69 12.41
N TYR A 171 -3.09 -12.49 12.38
CA TYR A 171 -4.21 -12.15 13.26
C TYR A 171 -5.50 -12.88 12.85
N GLY A 172 -5.73 -13.10 11.55
CA GLY A 172 -6.82 -13.92 11.03
C GLY A 172 -6.74 -15.38 11.50
N ALA A 173 -5.54 -15.96 11.54
CA ALA A 173 -5.31 -17.32 12.05
C ALA A 173 -5.66 -17.47 13.55
N ARG A 174 -5.38 -16.45 14.36
CA ARG A 174 -5.64 -16.47 15.82
C ARG A 174 -7.12 -16.34 16.17
N GLY A 175 -7.93 -15.65 15.37
CA GLY A 175 -9.36 -15.50 15.59
C GLY A 175 -10.17 -16.78 15.31
N ALA A 176 -9.68 -17.67 14.44
CA ALA A 176 -10.33 -18.94 14.12
C ALA A 176 -10.15 -20.00 15.22
N GLY A 177 -9.03 -19.96 15.96
CA GLY A 177 -8.74 -20.89 17.05
C GLY A 177 -9.34 -20.52 18.42
N ARG A 178 -10.24 -19.53 18.48
CA ARG A 178 -10.88 -19.06 19.74
C ARG A 178 -12.39 -19.31 19.77
N LYS A 179 -12.88 -20.18 18.89
CA LYS A 179 -14.28 -20.65 18.83
C LYS A 179 -14.40 -22.11 19.29
N GLU A 180 -13.70 -22.46 20.36
CA GLU A 180 -13.89 -23.72 21.09
C GLU A 180 -14.54 -23.42 22.43
#